data_AF-A0A2I0P9K2-F1
#
_entry.id   AF-A0A2I0P9K2-F1
#
_cell.length_a   1.000
_cell.length_b   1.000
_cell.length_c   1.000
_cell.angle_alpha   90.00
_cell.angle_beta   90.00
_cell.angle_gamma   90.00
#
_symmetry.space_group_name_H-M   'P 1'
#
loop_
_entity.id
_entity.type
_entity.pdbx_description
1 polymer ?
#
loop_
_entity_poly.entity_id
_entity_poly.type
_entity_poly.pdbx_seq_one_letter_code
_entity_poly.pdbx_strand_id
1 'polypeptide(L)'
;MFWPGGEVHVIDAANGRIVFSENVATGTHPLGRAWIDSDLNETVASPGADIVTGFGRNTFTATCTNRNYGPFDPARASFTLTVRDVGGRPYSESVTLDRAGTKTLSVSFVAEEAGEGAFRISATSIR
;
A
#
# COMPACT_ATOMS: atom_id res chain seq x y z
N MET A 1 -29.54 14.18 2.71
CA MET A 1 -28.73 14.31 3.93
C MET A 1 -27.37 14.83 3.47
N PHE A 2 -27.13 16.13 3.63
CA PHE A 2 -25.85 16.77 3.26
C PHE A 2 -25.02 16.84 4.53
N TRP A 3 -23.83 16.26 4.52
CA TRP A 3 -22.91 16.29 5.66
C TRP A 3 -22.01 17.53 5.52
N PRO A 4 -21.91 18.40 6.53
CA PRO A 4 -21.00 19.53 6.51
C PRO A 4 -19.66 19.13 7.16
N GLY A 5 -18.57 19.20 6.40
CA GLY A 5 -17.20 19.07 6.90
C GLY A 5 -16.46 17.89 6.28
N GLY A 6 -15.32 18.20 5.64
CA GLY A 6 -14.49 17.21 4.96
C GLY A 6 -13.84 16.24 5.94
N GLU A 7 -14.46 15.10 6.15
CA GLU A 7 -14.02 14.08 7.09
C GLU A 7 -12.90 13.25 6.43
N VAL A 8 -11.70 13.31 7.00
CA VAL A 8 -10.55 12.51 6.57
C VAL A 8 -10.52 11.23 7.38
N HIS A 9 -10.94 10.12 6.77
CA HIS A 9 -10.80 8.79 7.37
C HIS A 9 -9.41 8.25 7.03
N VAL A 10 -8.46 8.38 7.96
CA VAL A 10 -7.13 7.77 7.84
C VAL A 10 -7.22 6.34 8.35
N ILE A 11 -6.95 5.37 7.47
CA ILE A 11 -7.00 3.96 7.84
C ILE A 11 -5.64 3.33 7.59
N ASP A 12 -5.10 2.75 8.67
CA ASP A 12 -3.90 1.94 8.61
C ASP A 12 -4.26 0.57 8.02
N ALA A 13 -4.08 0.43 6.71
CA ALA A 13 -4.80 -0.61 5.98
C ALA A 13 -4.13 -1.99 6.17
N ALA A 14 -2.81 -2.09 6.05
CA ALA A 14 -2.06 -3.34 6.23
C ALA A 14 -0.58 -3.10 6.53
N ASN A 15 0.04 -4.01 7.27
CA ASN A 15 1.48 -4.06 7.45
C ASN A 15 1.97 -5.52 7.46
N GLY A 16 3.28 -5.71 7.32
CA GLY A 16 3.89 -7.03 7.39
C GLY A 16 5.42 -6.96 7.36
N ARG A 17 6.04 -8.13 7.46
CA ARG A 17 7.50 -8.26 7.56
C ARG A 17 8.12 -8.67 6.23
N ILE A 18 9.34 -8.20 6.00
CA ILE A 18 10.20 -8.62 4.89
C ILE A 18 11.51 -9.13 5.49
N VAL A 19 11.91 -10.34 5.15
CA VAL A 19 13.18 -10.93 5.57
C VAL A 19 14.13 -10.93 4.37
N PHE A 20 15.24 -10.20 4.48
CA PHE A 20 16.32 -10.21 3.51
C PHE A 20 17.32 -11.29 3.91
N SER A 21 17.64 -12.19 2.99
CA SER A 21 18.48 -13.36 3.26
C SER A 21 19.44 -13.66 2.12
N GLU A 22 20.60 -14.21 2.49
CA GLU A 22 21.56 -14.75 1.53
C GLU A 22 20.97 -15.93 0.76
N ASN A 23 21.43 -16.12 -0.48
CA ASN A 23 21.04 -17.24 -1.36
C ASN A 23 19.55 -17.31 -1.73
N VAL A 24 18.78 -16.26 -1.45
CA VAL A 24 17.42 -16.08 -1.98
C VAL A 24 17.49 -15.22 -3.24
N ALA A 25 16.64 -15.49 -4.22
CA ALA A 25 16.57 -14.68 -5.43
C ALA A 25 15.92 -13.31 -5.15
N THR A 26 16.35 -12.28 -5.86
CA THR A 26 15.63 -10.99 -5.92
C THR A 26 14.49 -11.05 -6.92
N GLY A 27 13.57 -10.09 -6.82
CA GLY A 27 12.49 -9.99 -7.80
C GLY A 27 11.41 -8.99 -7.43
N THR A 28 10.23 -9.23 -8.01
CA THR A 28 9.02 -8.45 -7.77
C THR A 28 8.10 -9.19 -6.81
N HIS A 29 7.73 -8.53 -5.72
CA HIS A 29 7.00 -9.12 -4.60
C HIS A 29 5.67 -8.40 -4.38
N PRO A 30 4.53 -9.06 -4.63
CA PRO A 30 3.23 -8.51 -4.30
C PRO A 30 3.00 -8.55 -2.79
N LEU A 31 2.85 -7.37 -2.17
CA LEU A 31 2.65 -7.19 -0.73
C LEU A 31 1.19 -7.25 -0.30
N GLY A 32 0.27 -7.33 -1.25
CA GLY A 32 -1.16 -7.43 -0.98
C GLY A 32 -1.97 -6.37 -1.69
N ARG A 33 -3.17 -6.13 -1.15
CA ARG A 33 -4.17 -5.27 -1.77
C ARG A 33 -4.82 -4.38 -0.73
N ALA A 34 -5.13 -3.15 -1.10
CA ALA A 34 -5.94 -2.21 -0.32
C ALA A 34 -7.12 -1.74 -1.16
N TRP A 35 -8.28 -1.60 -0.56
CA TRP A 35 -9.41 -0.97 -1.21
C TRP A 35 -10.23 -0.14 -0.24
N ILE A 36 -10.75 0.96 -0.75
CA ILE A 36 -11.72 1.82 -0.09
C ILE A 36 -13.04 1.63 -0.82
N ASP A 37 -14.09 1.40 -0.05
CA ASP A 37 -15.48 1.49 -0.49
C ASP A 37 -16.12 2.62 0.31
N SER A 38 -16.25 3.76 -0.35
CA SER A 38 -16.71 4.96 0.31
C SER A 38 -18.19 4.88 0.65
N ASP A 39 -18.99 4.10 -0.07
CA ASP A 39 -20.41 3.94 0.21
C ASP A 39 -20.68 3.06 1.43
N LEU A 40 -19.88 2.02 1.64
CA LEU A 40 -19.92 1.18 2.83
C LEU A 40 -19.08 1.71 3.99
N ASN A 41 -18.30 2.78 3.76
CA ASN A 41 -17.24 3.25 4.65
C ASN A 41 -16.29 2.10 5.06
N GLU A 42 -16.06 1.17 4.15
CA GLU A 42 -15.21 0.01 4.37
C GLU A 42 -13.81 0.27 3.84
N THR A 43 -12.82 -0.13 4.61
CA THR A 43 -11.45 -0.22 4.13
C THR A 43 -10.87 -1.53 4.57
N VAL A 44 -10.42 -2.28 3.58
CA VAL A 44 -9.76 -3.56 3.81
C VAL A 44 -8.43 -3.47 3.10
N ALA A 45 -7.35 -3.70 3.83
CA ALA A 45 -6.19 -4.26 3.18
C ALA A 45 -5.87 -5.62 3.73
N SER A 46 -5.53 -6.50 2.79
CA SER A 46 -5.11 -7.85 3.05
C SER A 46 -3.60 -7.84 2.83
N PRO A 47 -2.78 -7.88 3.90
CA PRO A 47 -1.36 -8.10 3.71
C PRO A 47 -1.18 -9.44 2.98
N GLY A 48 -0.21 -9.48 2.07
CA GLY A 48 0.36 -10.73 1.62
C GLY A 48 1.03 -11.47 2.78
N ALA A 49 1.52 -12.68 2.52
CA ALA A 49 2.39 -13.36 3.48
C ALA A 49 3.67 -12.53 3.73
N ASP A 50 4.33 -12.78 4.86
CA ASP A 50 5.69 -12.31 5.08
C ASP A 50 6.56 -12.67 3.85
N ILE A 51 7.33 -11.69 3.37
CA ILE A 51 8.18 -11.87 2.19
C ILE A 51 9.56 -12.30 2.63
N VAL A 52 10.13 -13.29 1.96
CA VAL A 52 11.55 -13.62 2.05
C VAL A 52 12.20 -13.33 0.70
N THR A 53 13.25 -12.52 0.67
CA THR A 53 13.92 -12.13 -0.59
C THR A 53 15.43 -11.97 -0.46
N GLY A 54 16.11 -12.00 -1.60
CA GLY A 54 17.56 -11.85 -1.73
C GLY A 54 18.10 -10.43 -1.61
N PHE A 55 19.43 -10.34 -1.54
CA PHE A 55 20.18 -9.09 -1.69
C PHE A 55 20.19 -8.61 -3.13
N GLY A 56 20.24 -7.30 -3.30
CA GLY A 56 20.18 -6.66 -4.61
C GLY A 56 18.83 -6.01 -4.87
N ARG A 57 18.55 -5.72 -6.14
CA ARG A 57 17.37 -4.93 -6.52
C ARG A 57 16.08 -5.71 -6.37
N ASN A 58 15.24 -5.28 -5.44
CA ASN A 58 13.89 -5.79 -5.21
C ASN A 58 12.84 -4.75 -5.59
N THR A 59 11.69 -5.22 -6.04
CA THR A 59 10.51 -4.41 -6.33
C THR A 59 9.35 -4.95 -5.50
N PHE A 60 8.64 -4.07 -4.82
CA PHE A 60 7.52 -4.40 -3.96
C PHE A 60 6.28 -3.69 -4.46
N THR A 61 5.19 -4.43 -4.64
CA THR A 61 3.97 -3.90 -5.25
C THR A 61 2.75 -4.05 -4.36
N ALA A 62 1.85 -3.08 -4.43
CA ALA A 62 0.55 -3.14 -3.76
C ALA A 62 -0.54 -2.72 -4.74
N THR A 63 -1.62 -3.49 -4.83
CA THR A 63 -2.78 -3.11 -5.65
C THR A 63 -3.77 -2.32 -4.81
N CYS A 64 -4.14 -1.14 -5.29
CA CYS A 64 -5.01 -0.20 -4.61
C CYS A 64 -6.25 0.06 -5.46
N THR A 65 -7.44 -0.10 -4.87
CA THR A 65 -8.71 0.10 -5.58
C THR A 65 -9.59 1.12 -4.85
N ASN A 66 -10.02 2.14 -5.56
CA ASN A 66 -11.13 2.99 -5.15
C ASN A 66 -12.44 2.40 -5.73
N ARG A 67 -13.31 1.85 -4.88
CA ARG A 67 -14.63 1.30 -5.25
C ARG A 67 -15.74 2.34 -5.02
N ASN A 68 -15.70 3.43 -5.78
CA ASN A 68 -16.85 4.35 -5.83
C ASN A 68 -17.91 3.78 -6.78
N TYR A 69 -19.18 3.71 -6.36
CA TYR A 69 -20.26 3.14 -7.18
C TYR A 69 -20.97 4.13 -8.12
N GLY A 70 -20.42 5.32 -8.34
CA GLY A 70 -20.99 6.26 -9.30
C GLY A 70 -20.03 7.33 -9.82
N PRO A 71 -20.29 7.90 -11.02
CA PRO A 71 -19.50 8.98 -11.59
C PRO A 71 -19.61 10.31 -10.81
N PHE A 72 -20.47 10.37 -9.79
CA PHE A 72 -20.74 11.56 -8.96
C PHE A 72 -20.37 11.37 -7.48
N ASP A 73 -19.75 10.25 -7.09
CA ASP A 73 -19.25 10.10 -5.71
C ASP A 73 -17.99 10.98 -5.55
N PRO A 74 -18.02 12.01 -4.68
CA PRO A 74 -16.88 12.90 -4.45
C PRO A 74 -15.71 12.22 -3.73
N ALA A 75 -15.83 10.96 -3.31
CA ALA A 75 -14.82 10.30 -2.52
C ALA A 75 -13.49 10.11 -3.26
N ARG A 76 -12.46 10.83 -2.79
CA ARG A 76 -11.09 10.65 -3.25
C ARG A 76 -10.41 9.67 -2.32
N ALA A 77 -9.70 8.72 -2.91
CA ALA A 77 -8.94 7.74 -2.16
C ALA A 77 -7.44 7.97 -2.40
N SER A 78 -6.71 8.29 -1.34
CA SER A 78 -5.24 8.34 -1.36
C SER A 78 -4.69 7.04 -0.79
N PHE A 79 -3.80 6.38 -1.51
CA PHE A 79 -3.10 5.18 -1.06
C PHE A 79 -1.61 5.45 -1.01
N THR A 80 -0.95 4.94 0.02
CA THR A 80 0.51 5.02 0.16
C THR A 80 1.06 3.67 0.53
N LEU A 81 2.05 3.21 -0.24
CA LEU A 81 2.89 2.06 0.06
C LEU A 81 4.21 2.59 0.61
N THR A 82 4.61 2.13 1.79
CA THR A 82 5.92 2.36 2.38
C THR A 82 6.60 1.03 2.63
N VAL A 83 7.82 0.88 2.16
CA VAL A 83 8.70 -0.25 2.47
C VAL A 83 9.93 0.28 3.20
N ARG A 84 10.34 -0.42 4.26
CA ARG A 84 11.54 -0.12 5.03
C ARG A 84 12.55 -1.23 4.84
N ASP A 85 13.80 -0.86 4.60
CA ASP A 85 14.92 -1.80 4.61
C ASP A 85 15.30 -2.20 6.05
N VAL A 86 16.37 -3.01 6.17
CA VAL A 86 16.90 -3.51 7.45
C VAL A 86 17.34 -2.37 8.38
N GLY A 87 17.93 -1.30 7.82
CA GLY A 87 18.29 -0.08 8.55
C GLY A 87 17.11 0.81 8.92
N GLY A 88 15.89 0.44 8.52
CA GLY A 88 14.66 1.19 8.78
C GLY A 88 14.41 2.36 7.84
N ARG A 89 15.23 2.53 6.79
CA ARG A 89 15.12 3.61 5.80
C ARG A 89 13.83 3.42 4.99
N PRO A 90 12.95 4.44 4.92
CA PRO A 90 11.69 4.31 4.21
C PRO A 90 11.83 4.62 2.72
N TYR A 91 11.12 3.83 1.91
CA TYR A 91 10.90 4.02 0.48
C TYR A 91 9.40 4.02 0.26
N SER A 92 8.86 5.09 -0.34
CA SER A 92 7.42 5.27 -0.44
C SER A 92 6.96 5.67 -1.84
N GLU A 93 5.77 5.21 -2.19
CA GLU A 93 5.02 5.69 -3.35
C GLU A 93 3.56 5.90 -2.96
N SER A 94 2.93 6.91 -3.53
CA SER A 94 1.53 7.25 -3.25
C SER A 94 0.75 7.55 -4.52
N VAL A 95 -0.54 7.23 -4.51
CA VAL A 95 -1.48 7.59 -5.58
C VAL A 95 -2.79 8.09 -5.00
N THR A 96 -3.36 9.13 -5.62
CA THR A 96 -4.72 9.57 -5.37
C THR A 96 -5.61 9.17 -6.54
N LEU A 97 -6.74 8.54 -6.23
CA LEU A 97 -7.78 8.17 -7.18
C LEU A 97 -9.01 9.04 -6.94
N ASP A 98 -9.22 10.03 -7.81
CA ASP A 98 -10.36 10.96 -7.73
C ASP A 98 -11.69 10.35 -8.19
N ARG A 99 -11.64 9.12 -8.72
CA ARG A 99 -12.79 8.36 -9.19
C ARG A 99 -12.54 6.86 -8.98
N ALA A 100 -13.58 6.07 -9.20
CA ALA A 100 -13.47 4.61 -9.21
C ALA A 100 -12.33 4.15 -10.14
N GLY A 101 -11.47 3.26 -9.64
CA GLY A 101 -10.31 2.82 -10.37
C GLY A 101 -9.40 1.92 -9.56
N THR A 102 -8.48 1.27 -10.26
CA THR A 102 -7.44 0.44 -9.66
C THR A 102 -6.07 0.89 -10.15
N LYS A 103 -5.10 0.96 -9.23
CA LYS A 103 -3.70 1.26 -9.52
C LYS A 103 -2.80 0.29 -8.75
N THR A 104 -1.63 0.00 -9.31
CA THR A 104 -0.56 -0.69 -8.58
C THR A 104 0.52 0.33 -8.19
N LEU A 105 0.82 0.41 -6.90
CA LEU A 105 2.00 1.09 -6.37
C LEU A 105 3.20 0.13 -6.47
N SER A 106 4.41 0.66 -6.68
CA SER A 106 5.63 -0.08 -6.97
C SER A 106 6.87 0.61 -6.38
N VAL A 107 7.28 0.19 -5.19
CA VAL A 107 8.52 0.66 -4.56
C VAL A 107 9.68 -0.25 -4.95
N SER A 108 10.81 0.30 -5.38
CA SER A 108 12.02 -0.48 -5.71
C SER A 108 13.26 0.08 -5.05
N PHE A 109 14.10 -0.80 -4.50
CA PHE A 109 15.39 -0.44 -3.94
C PHE A 109 16.36 -1.64 -3.95
N VAL A 110 17.63 -1.35 -3.67
CA VAL A 110 18.69 -2.37 -3.52
C VAL A 110 18.81 -2.72 -2.05
N ALA A 111 18.58 -3.98 -1.68
CA ALA A 111 18.85 -4.48 -0.33
C ALA A 111 20.33 -4.84 -0.21
N GLU A 112 21.02 -4.24 0.77
CA GLU A 112 22.48 -4.34 0.91
C GLU A 112 22.92 -5.33 2.00
N GLU A 113 22.03 -5.69 2.93
CA GLU A 113 22.33 -6.54 4.08
C GLU A 113 21.17 -7.49 4.44
N ALA A 114 21.48 -8.54 5.21
CA ALA A 114 20.49 -9.45 5.76
C ALA A 114 19.84 -8.87 7.00
N GLY A 115 18.56 -9.19 7.17
CA GLY A 115 17.80 -8.79 8.33
C GLY A 115 16.33 -8.59 8.02
N GLU A 116 15.63 -8.00 8.98
CA GLU A 116 14.20 -7.75 8.88
C GLU A 116 13.93 -6.30 8.49
N GLY A 117 13.23 -6.13 7.37
CA GLY A 117 12.52 -4.91 7.02
C GLY A 117 11.01 -5.06 7.25
N ALA A 118 10.26 -4.06 6.83
CA ALA A 118 8.81 -4.04 6.98
C ALA A 118 8.14 -3.31 5.84
N PHE A 119 6.86 -3.58 5.62
CA PHE A 119 6.03 -2.76 4.75
C PHE A 119 4.76 -2.29 5.46
N ARG A 120 4.22 -1.20 4.93
CA ARG A 120 2.95 -0.62 5.35
C ARG A 120 2.20 -0.11 4.13
N ILE A 121 0.94 -0.47 4.03
CA ILE A 121 -0.02 0.06 3.07
C ILE A 121 -1.02 0.87 3.88
N SER A 122 -1.18 2.14 3.52
CA SER A 122 -2.15 3.04 4.15
C SER A 122 -3.10 3.57 3.10
N ALA A 123 -4.33 3.83 3.52
CA ALA A 123 -5.37 4.35 2.67
C ALA A 123 -6.14 5.45 3.42
N THR A 124 -6.44 6.52 2.72
CA THR A 124 -7.19 7.65 3.27
C THR A 124 -8.32 8.00 2.33
N SER A 125 -9.54 8.04 2.87
CA SER A 125 -10.70 8.57 2.15
C SER A 125 -10.88 10.04 2.51
N ILE A 126 -11.11 10.87 1.50
CA ILE A 126 -11.42 12.29 1.62
C ILE A 126 -12.79 12.49 0.96
N ARG A 127 -13.80 12.87 1.75
CA ARG A 127 -15.13 13.25 1.28
C ARG A 127 -15.43 14.71 1.62
#